data_AF-A0A1B8EXT1-F1
#
_entry.id   AF-A0A1B8EXT1-F1
#
_cell.length_a   1.000
_cell.length_b   1.000
_cell.length_c   1.000
_cell.angle_alpha   90.00
_cell.angle_beta   90.00
_cell.angle_gamma   90.00
#
_symmetry.space_group_name_H-M   'P 1'
#
loop_
_entity.id
_entity.type
_entity.pdbx_description
1 polymer ?
#
loop_
_entity_poly.entity_id
_entity_poly.type
_entity_poly.pdbx_seq_one_letter_code
_entity_poly.pdbx_strand_id
1 'polypeptide(L)'
;MQNATNTQLVQGASAVLAVAGLLCFLGDGDSTSSNLTAKEIEEQIGSWFSSRQGWTLFSAPALPLGPAISIQQAEKFCGANNLRLTRHPHDGMGTNGWATLLSFIRPDILLSTPTATKGITGFDPVTAWSDVPLAPLSLQDGKLCVPISRATLMTLFALTNARCIFTYSDAAGHRAAYPSYAGQWAVTWPIREQCIVTFAGHDGMNAMKDVYPPSFPLRAGKCVEMLAGIVEDGKGWKAAFPGRAKKQGPWVLQERKKGFPGAHGSRHLYNMAGGKSAEVDFLALAPAGHFSASKDDRKLEVQCSAPEIETASIIVKKHEQELLKRALDCLPWTHLSWSMHRGMRDILLAYGSEVMNSYREELASLISDTVRDKESALIEAGWSPEFLRTSMAEMASSSVMFGRGNSGDLVRIVAGLVDILVDNSDGGESINKDQTSFWRSSERPAKLDLDGVVALTKFFVLEWSQELNYQLYHQLPATVYLS
;
A
#
# COMPACT_ATOMS: atom_id res chain seq x y z
N MET A 1 -14.61 -63.65 -25.85
CA MET A 1 -13.32 -63.76 -25.13
C MET A 1 -12.68 -62.39 -25.14
N GLN A 2 -12.83 -61.64 -24.05
CA GLN A 2 -12.37 -60.27 -23.89
C GLN A 2 -10.99 -60.23 -23.23
N ASN A 3 -10.21 -59.26 -23.69
CA ASN A 3 -8.91 -58.82 -23.23
C ASN A 3 -8.88 -58.46 -21.73
N ALA A 4 -7.91 -59.02 -21.01
CA ALA A 4 -7.46 -58.53 -19.72
C ALA A 4 -5.93 -58.57 -19.72
N THR A 5 -5.26 -57.43 -19.91
CA THR A 5 -3.81 -57.28 -19.59
C THR A 5 -3.25 -55.86 -19.57
N ASN A 6 -3.99 -54.80 -19.98
CA ASN A 6 -3.43 -53.43 -19.96
C ASN A 6 -3.85 -52.54 -18.77
N THR A 7 -4.87 -52.92 -17.99
CA THR A 7 -5.37 -52.10 -16.87
C THR A 7 -4.59 -52.28 -15.57
N GLN A 8 -3.93 -53.43 -15.35
CA GLN A 8 -3.20 -53.70 -14.11
C GLN A 8 -1.83 -53.03 -14.04
N LEU A 9 -1.16 -52.79 -15.17
CA LEU A 9 0.13 -52.08 -15.22
C LEU A 9 -0.01 -50.57 -14.94
N VAL A 10 -1.12 -49.95 -15.39
CA VAL A 10 -1.40 -48.52 -15.14
C VAL A 10 -1.82 -48.28 -13.68
N GLN A 11 -2.52 -49.23 -13.06
CA GLN A 11 -2.89 -49.15 -11.64
C GLN A 11 -1.67 -49.33 -10.71
N GLY A 12 -0.70 -50.16 -11.09
CA GLY A 12 0.56 -50.31 -10.34
C GLY A 12 1.42 -49.04 -10.34
N ALA A 13 1.54 -48.36 -11.48
CA ALA A 13 2.31 -47.11 -11.59
C ALA A 13 1.68 -45.94 -10.81
N SER A 14 0.34 -45.82 -10.82
CA SER A 14 -0.37 -44.80 -10.03
C SER A 14 -0.30 -45.07 -8.52
N ALA A 15 -0.30 -46.32 -8.09
CA ALA A 15 -0.13 -46.66 -6.68
C ALA A 15 1.28 -46.35 -6.18
N VAL A 16 2.32 -46.57 -6.99
CA VAL A 16 3.71 -46.25 -6.64
C VAL A 16 3.93 -44.73 -6.61
N LEU A 17 3.33 -43.96 -7.52
CA LEU A 17 3.37 -42.48 -7.48
C LEU A 17 2.58 -41.89 -6.31
N ALA A 18 1.43 -42.50 -5.95
CA ALA A 18 0.66 -42.09 -4.77
C ALA A 18 1.40 -42.40 -3.46
N VAL A 19 2.09 -43.55 -3.38
CA VAL A 19 2.93 -43.91 -2.23
C VAL A 19 4.21 -43.06 -2.17
N ALA A 20 4.82 -42.73 -3.32
CA ALA A 20 5.96 -41.80 -3.37
C ALA A 20 5.54 -40.37 -2.99
N GLY A 21 4.37 -39.91 -3.42
CA GLY A 21 3.78 -38.64 -2.99
C GLY A 21 3.44 -38.61 -1.50
N LEU A 22 2.93 -39.71 -0.95
CA LEU A 22 2.68 -39.87 0.48
C LEU A 22 3.99 -39.94 1.29
N LEU A 23 5.03 -40.58 0.75
CA LEU A 23 6.36 -40.63 1.38
C LEU A 23 7.12 -39.30 1.27
N CYS A 24 6.89 -38.48 0.25
CA CYS A 24 7.37 -37.09 0.23
C CYS A 24 6.58 -36.20 1.21
N PHE A 25 5.27 -36.42 1.35
CA PHE A 25 4.42 -35.73 2.33
C PHE A 25 4.76 -36.12 3.78
N LEU A 26 5.15 -37.37 4.02
CA LEU A 26 5.63 -37.85 5.31
C LEU A 26 7.14 -37.60 5.53
N GLY A 27 7.91 -37.40 4.45
CA GLY A 27 9.37 -37.24 4.47
C GLY A 27 9.85 -35.81 4.72
N ASP A 28 9.02 -34.80 4.41
CA ASP A 28 9.21 -33.40 4.86
C ASP A 28 8.29 -33.06 6.05
N GLY A 29 7.70 -34.08 6.67
CA GLY A 29 6.83 -33.97 7.84
C GLY A 29 7.64 -33.67 9.09
N ASP A 30 7.91 -32.39 9.35
CA ASP A 30 8.14 -31.92 10.72
C ASP A 30 6.90 -32.33 11.54
N SER A 31 7.15 -33.10 12.58
CA SER A 31 6.17 -33.83 13.37
C SER A 31 5.24 -32.92 14.16
N THR A 32 4.15 -32.44 13.56
CA THR A 32 3.01 -31.82 14.29
C THR A 32 1.66 -32.16 13.63
N SER A 33 1.38 -33.44 13.42
CA SER A 33 -0.01 -33.88 13.18
C SER A 33 -0.78 -33.87 14.51
N SER A 34 -1.54 -32.80 14.80
CA SER A 34 -2.67 -32.86 15.74
C SER A 34 -3.75 -31.83 15.40
N ASN A 35 -4.68 -32.28 14.55
CA ASN A 35 -6.11 -31.95 14.41
C ASN A 35 -6.62 -30.60 14.98
N LEU A 36 -6.50 -29.53 14.20
CA LEU A 36 -7.41 -28.39 14.35
C LEU A 36 -8.84 -28.84 13.98
N THR A 37 -9.81 -28.53 14.82
CA THR A 37 -11.23 -28.70 14.55
C THR A 37 -11.70 -27.76 13.45
N ALA A 38 -12.80 -28.08 12.76
CA ALA A 38 -13.40 -27.18 11.76
C ALA A 38 -13.67 -25.78 12.32
N LYS A 39 -14.06 -25.69 13.60
CA LYS A 39 -14.27 -24.43 14.32
C LYS A 39 -12.97 -23.64 14.51
N GLU A 40 -11.89 -24.30 14.94
CA GLU A 40 -10.57 -23.65 15.10
C GLU A 40 -9.98 -23.21 13.75
N ILE A 41 -10.26 -23.97 12.68
CA ILE A 41 -9.89 -23.58 11.31
C ILE A 41 -10.69 -22.33 10.91
N GLU A 42 -12.02 -22.36 11.05
CA GLU A 42 -12.91 -21.22 10.77
C GLU A 42 -12.52 -19.96 11.57
N GLU A 43 -12.17 -20.10 12.84
CA GLU A 43 -11.68 -18.99 13.67
C GLU A 43 -10.38 -18.39 13.12
N GLN A 44 -9.47 -19.21 12.59
CA GLN A 44 -8.18 -18.74 12.06
C GLN A 44 -8.27 -18.14 10.64
N ILE A 45 -9.04 -18.75 9.73
CA ILE A 45 -9.11 -18.35 8.32
C ILE A 45 -10.38 -17.56 7.96
N GLY A 46 -11.32 -17.41 8.89
CA GLY A 46 -12.56 -16.65 8.70
C GLY A 46 -13.38 -17.11 7.50
N SER A 47 -13.87 -16.16 6.71
CA SER A 47 -14.69 -16.42 5.51
C SER A 47 -14.00 -17.24 4.40
N TRP A 48 -12.68 -17.53 4.50
CA TRP A 48 -12.02 -18.49 3.62
C TRP A 48 -12.38 -19.94 3.93
N PHE A 49 -12.99 -20.19 5.08
CA PHE A 49 -13.63 -21.45 5.38
C PHE A 49 -14.89 -21.60 4.52
N SER A 50 -14.71 -21.71 3.20
CA SER A 50 -15.80 -22.05 2.29
C SER A 50 -15.95 -23.57 2.30
N SER A 51 -17.11 -24.00 2.78
CA SER A 51 -17.62 -25.35 2.58
C SER A 51 -17.92 -25.58 1.10
N ARG A 52 -16.89 -25.69 0.24
CA ARG A 52 -17.05 -26.40 -1.03
C ARG A 52 -17.21 -27.90 -0.72
N GLN A 53 -18.39 -28.26 -0.22
CA GLN A 53 -18.84 -29.63 -0.08
C GLN A 53 -19.05 -30.23 -1.47
N GLY A 54 -18.16 -31.15 -1.84
CA GLY A 54 -18.56 -32.38 -2.52
C GLY A 54 -18.13 -33.52 -1.62
N TRP A 55 -19.08 -34.13 -0.90
CA TRP A 55 -18.81 -35.33 -0.09
C TRP A 55 -18.33 -36.45 -1.01
N THR A 56 -17.09 -36.90 -0.85
CA THR A 56 -16.64 -38.22 -1.34
C THR A 56 -16.18 -39.05 -0.15
N LEU A 57 -16.81 -40.21 0.03
CA LEU A 57 -16.65 -41.14 1.17
C LEU A 57 -15.22 -41.69 1.39
N PHE A 58 -14.23 -41.29 0.58
CA PHE A 58 -12.86 -41.82 0.61
C PHE A 58 -11.78 -40.78 0.30
N SER A 59 -11.98 -39.51 0.62
CA SER A 59 -10.96 -38.47 0.41
C SER A 59 -10.27 -38.11 1.73
N ALA A 60 -8.93 -38.04 1.70
CA ALA A 60 -8.06 -37.55 2.77
C ALA A 60 -8.59 -36.24 3.39
N PRO A 61 -8.29 -35.91 4.66
CA PRO A 61 -8.66 -34.62 5.23
C PRO A 61 -8.19 -33.52 4.29
N ALA A 62 -9.13 -32.76 3.74
CA ALA A 62 -8.82 -31.66 2.83
C ALA A 62 -7.89 -30.70 3.59
N LEU A 63 -6.66 -30.55 3.11
CA LEU A 63 -5.72 -29.59 3.67
C LEU A 63 -6.42 -28.22 3.67
N PRO A 64 -6.43 -27.48 4.79
CA PRO A 64 -7.02 -26.16 4.82
C PRO A 64 -6.30 -25.30 3.77
N LEU A 65 -7.09 -24.79 2.84
CA LEU A 65 -6.61 -23.95 1.74
C LEU A 65 -6.74 -22.49 2.15
N GLY A 66 -5.76 -21.68 1.78
CA GLY A 66 -5.81 -20.24 1.91
C GLY A 66 -5.34 -19.55 0.64
N PRO A 67 -5.44 -18.22 0.57
CA PRO A 67 -5.00 -17.48 -0.61
C PRO A 67 -3.51 -17.73 -0.87
N ALA A 68 -3.15 -17.99 -2.12
CA ALA A 68 -1.76 -18.02 -2.54
C ALA A 68 -1.21 -16.60 -2.48
N ILE A 69 -0.48 -16.28 -1.39
CA ILE A 69 0.11 -14.96 -1.21
C ILE A 69 1.47 -14.90 -1.91
N SER A 70 1.40 -14.59 -3.20
CA SER A 70 2.56 -14.17 -3.98
C SER A 70 2.20 -12.85 -4.65
N ILE A 71 3.03 -11.83 -4.48
CA ILE A 71 2.92 -10.64 -5.30
C ILE A 71 3.61 -11.04 -6.60
N GLN A 72 2.91 -11.23 -7.72
CA GLN A 72 3.53 -11.81 -8.93
C GLN A 72 4.67 -10.96 -9.52
N GLN A 73 4.72 -9.66 -9.25
CA GLN A 73 5.91 -8.86 -9.55
C GLN A 73 7.13 -9.24 -8.69
N ALA A 74 6.92 -9.94 -7.58
CA ALA A 74 7.93 -10.51 -6.69
C ALA A 74 8.53 -11.84 -7.18
N GLU A 75 8.06 -12.46 -8.26
CA GLU A 75 8.86 -13.49 -8.95
C GLU A 75 10.22 -12.94 -9.42
N LYS A 76 10.35 -11.61 -9.52
CA LYS A 76 11.61 -10.89 -9.77
C LYS A 76 12.30 -10.37 -8.50
N PHE A 77 11.66 -10.43 -7.35
CA PHE A 77 12.31 -10.12 -6.07
C PHE A 77 12.91 -11.41 -5.50
N CYS A 78 14.23 -11.51 -5.53
CA CYS A 78 14.95 -12.69 -5.09
C CYS A 78 14.64 -13.06 -3.62
N GLY A 79 14.30 -14.32 -3.36
CA GLY A 79 14.23 -14.88 -2.01
C GLY A 79 13.51 -16.23 -1.94
N ALA A 80 14.01 -17.16 -1.12
CA ALA A 80 13.28 -18.39 -0.79
C ALA A 80 12.02 -18.06 0.04
N ASN A 81 10.95 -18.85 -0.13
CA ASN A 81 9.73 -18.75 0.68
C ASN A 81 9.97 -19.31 2.09
N ASN A 82 10.68 -18.56 2.93
CA ASN A 82 11.15 -19.00 4.24
C ASN A 82 10.42 -18.35 5.43
N LEU A 83 9.35 -17.58 5.18
CA LEU A 83 8.54 -16.95 6.21
C LEU A 83 7.10 -17.51 6.19
N ARG A 84 6.43 -17.48 7.34
CA ARG A 84 5.07 -17.97 7.53
C ARG A 84 4.14 -16.85 7.94
N LEU A 85 3.22 -16.45 7.06
CA LEU A 85 2.24 -15.39 7.34
C LEU A 85 0.94 -16.00 7.87
N THR A 86 0.47 -15.51 9.00
CA THR A 86 -0.80 -15.92 9.60
C THR A 86 -1.64 -14.73 10.01
N ARG A 87 -2.96 -14.93 10.08
CA ARG A 87 -3.91 -14.00 10.66
C ARG A 87 -3.90 -14.16 12.17
N HIS A 88 -3.90 -13.06 12.91
CA HIS A 88 -4.36 -13.13 14.30
C HIS A 88 -5.88 -12.95 14.31
N PRO A 89 -6.68 -13.96 14.67
CA PRO A 89 -8.05 -13.71 15.05
C PRO A 89 -8.04 -12.96 16.38
N HIS A 90 -8.64 -11.78 16.39
CA HIS A 90 -9.28 -11.24 17.58
C HIS A 90 -10.77 -11.47 17.41
N ASP A 91 -11.44 -11.89 18.49
CA ASP A 91 -12.86 -12.23 18.46
C ASP A 91 -13.70 -11.10 17.85
N GLY A 92 -14.52 -11.44 16.85
CA GLY A 92 -15.55 -10.55 16.30
C GLY A 92 -15.13 -9.54 15.24
N MET A 93 -13.87 -9.53 14.76
CA MET A 93 -13.40 -8.51 13.80
C MET A 93 -14.00 -8.61 12.39
N GLY A 94 -14.19 -7.44 11.76
CA GLY A 94 -14.63 -7.30 10.36
C GLY A 94 -13.64 -7.83 9.30
N THR A 95 -14.02 -7.75 8.03
CA THR A 95 -13.29 -8.30 6.87
C THR A 95 -12.34 -7.31 6.18
N ASN A 96 -12.30 -6.03 6.58
CA ASN A 96 -11.86 -4.90 5.77
C ASN A 96 -10.33 -4.70 5.71
N GLY A 97 -9.60 -4.95 6.79
CA GLY A 97 -8.14 -4.80 6.94
C GLY A 97 -7.41 -5.98 6.30
N TRP A 98 -7.94 -7.19 6.46
CA TRP A 98 -7.51 -8.33 5.65
C TRP A 98 -7.95 -8.22 4.19
N ALA A 99 -9.14 -7.65 3.90
CA ALA A 99 -9.53 -7.35 2.53
C ALA A 99 -8.60 -6.34 1.86
N THR A 100 -8.22 -5.31 2.61
CA THR A 100 -7.22 -4.33 2.25
C THR A 100 -5.87 -4.99 2.04
N LEU A 101 -5.42 -5.89 2.91
CA LEU A 101 -4.14 -6.57 2.75
C LEU A 101 -4.10 -7.49 1.52
N LEU A 102 -5.14 -8.29 1.30
CA LEU A 102 -5.18 -9.27 0.22
C LEU A 102 -5.50 -8.69 -1.14
N SER A 103 -6.15 -7.54 -1.19
CA SER A 103 -6.30 -6.80 -2.45
C SER A 103 -4.97 -6.24 -3.01
N PHE A 104 -3.94 -6.11 -2.16
CA PHE A 104 -2.56 -5.86 -2.61
C PHE A 104 -1.90 -7.09 -3.24
N ILE A 105 -2.43 -8.28 -2.94
CA ILE A 105 -1.92 -9.58 -3.34
C ILE A 105 -2.84 -10.07 -4.47
N ARG A 106 -2.67 -9.51 -5.67
CA ARG A 106 -3.47 -9.91 -6.84
C ARG A 106 -2.90 -11.16 -7.52
N PRO A 107 -3.76 -12.08 -7.98
CA PRO A 107 -3.44 -13.01 -9.07
C PRO A 107 -3.64 -12.36 -10.44
N ASP A 108 -2.93 -12.88 -11.44
CA ASP A 108 -2.66 -12.43 -12.83
C ASP A 108 -3.81 -11.94 -13.72
N ILE A 109 -5.05 -11.87 -13.26
CA ILE A 109 -6.15 -11.55 -14.15
C ILE A 109 -6.21 -10.03 -14.34
N LEU A 110 -5.84 -9.58 -15.55
CA LEU A 110 -6.39 -8.38 -16.16
C LEU A 110 -7.91 -8.47 -16.01
N LEU A 111 -8.45 -7.88 -14.94
CA LEU A 111 -9.86 -7.55 -14.87
C LEU A 111 -10.10 -6.69 -16.11
N SER A 112 -10.71 -7.32 -17.12
CA SER A 112 -11.15 -6.68 -18.34
C SER A 112 -11.74 -5.33 -17.96
N THR A 113 -11.18 -4.27 -18.54
CA THR A 113 -11.65 -2.89 -18.38
C THR A 113 -13.17 -2.87 -18.33
N PRO A 114 -13.79 -2.55 -17.18
CA PRO A 114 -15.21 -2.28 -17.17
C PRO A 114 -15.38 -1.05 -18.04
N THR A 115 -16.13 -1.21 -19.14
CA THR A 115 -16.69 -0.09 -19.89
C THR A 115 -17.25 0.91 -18.89
N ALA A 116 -16.86 2.17 -19.04
CA ALA A 116 -17.31 3.26 -18.19
C ALA A 116 -18.84 3.40 -18.30
N THR A 117 -19.55 2.75 -17.39
CA THR A 117 -20.97 2.99 -17.14
C THR A 117 -21.11 3.49 -15.72
N LYS A 118 -21.68 4.69 -15.61
CA LYS A 118 -22.03 5.37 -14.37
C LYS A 118 -22.70 4.39 -13.40
N GLY A 119 -22.02 4.14 -12.31
CA GLY A 119 -22.46 3.32 -11.20
C GLY A 119 -21.27 3.17 -10.28
N ILE A 120 -21.45 3.53 -9.01
CA ILE A 120 -20.51 3.21 -7.94
C ILE A 120 -20.43 1.67 -7.91
N THR A 121 -19.56 1.07 -8.70
CA THR A 121 -19.22 -0.33 -8.54
C THR A 121 -18.28 -0.39 -7.36
N GLY A 122 -18.85 -0.41 -6.15
CA GLY A 122 -18.12 -0.81 -4.97
C GLY A 122 -17.34 -2.06 -5.30
N PHE A 123 -16.04 -2.05 -4.98
CA PHE A 123 -15.26 -3.27 -5.01
C PHE A 123 -15.95 -4.25 -4.06
N ASP A 124 -16.59 -5.28 -4.60
CA ASP A 124 -17.07 -6.38 -3.78
C ASP A 124 -15.89 -7.31 -3.50
N PRO A 125 -15.29 -7.25 -2.30
CA PRO A 125 -14.20 -8.13 -1.94
C PRO A 125 -14.61 -9.60 -2.06
N VAL A 126 -15.88 -9.96 -1.87
CA VAL A 126 -16.30 -11.36 -1.96
C VAL A 126 -16.22 -11.87 -3.41
N THR A 127 -16.70 -11.09 -4.37
CA THR A 127 -16.67 -11.45 -5.80
C THR A 127 -15.27 -11.37 -6.39
N ALA A 128 -14.46 -10.39 -6.00
CA ALA A 128 -13.06 -10.32 -6.45
C ALA A 128 -12.19 -11.49 -5.94
N TRP A 129 -12.67 -12.22 -4.93
CA TRP A 129 -11.92 -13.26 -4.22
C TRP A 129 -12.25 -14.67 -4.67
N SER A 130 -13.33 -14.88 -5.43
CA SER A 130 -13.62 -16.18 -6.04
C SER A 130 -12.52 -16.65 -6.98
N ASP A 131 -11.75 -15.70 -7.51
CA ASP A 131 -10.74 -15.91 -8.55
C ASP A 131 -9.31 -15.94 -8.00
N VAL A 132 -9.13 -15.84 -6.67
CA VAL A 132 -7.81 -15.91 -6.03
C VAL A 132 -7.36 -17.38 -5.98
N PRO A 133 -6.20 -17.74 -6.57
CA PRO A 133 -5.64 -19.08 -6.47
C PRO A 133 -5.44 -19.44 -5.01
N LEU A 134 -5.90 -20.62 -4.63
CA LEU A 134 -5.71 -21.14 -3.29
C LEU A 134 -4.49 -22.06 -3.25
N ALA A 135 -3.71 -21.98 -2.19
CA ALA A 135 -2.58 -22.84 -1.91
C ALA A 135 -2.75 -23.56 -0.55
N PRO A 136 -2.18 -24.76 -0.37
CA PRO A 136 -2.17 -25.44 0.92
C PRO A 136 -1.53 -24.58 2.01
N LEU A 137 -2.20 -24.44 3.15
CA LEU A 137 -1.63 -23.80 4.34
C LEU A 137 -0.69 -24.75 5.07
N SER A 138 0.37 -24.20 5.64
CA SER A 138 1.25 -24.93 6.57
C SER A 138 0.82 -24.68 8.01
N LEU A 139 0.75 -25.72 8.82
CA LEU A 139 0.54 -25.61 10.26
C LEU A 139 1.88 -25.33 10.95
N GLN A 140 1.97 -24.26 11.73
CA GLN A 140 3.12 -23.98 12.59
C GLN A 140 2.63 -23.46 13.94
N ASP A 141 3.04 -24.10 15.04
CA ASP A 141 2.65 -23.75 16.42
C ASP A 141 1.13 -23.59 16.61
N GLY A 142 0.36 -24.49 15.99
CA GLY A 142 -1.11 -24.46 16.04
C GLY A 142 -1.77 -23.39 15.17
N LYS A 143 -0.98 -22.63 14.37
CA LYS A 143 -1.48 -21.60 13.46
C LYS A 143 -1.37 -22.03 12.01
N LEU A 144 -2.43 -21.80 11.25
CA LEU A 144 -2.44 -21.95 9.80
C LEU A 144 -1.75 -20.75 9.14
N CYS A 145 -0.72 -21.05 8.35
CA CYS A 145 0.17 -20.06 7.76
C CYS A 145 0.27 -20.21 6.24
N VAL A 146 0.29 -19.07 5.54
CA VAL A 146 0.66 -18.98 4.13
C VAL A 146 2.18 -18.80 4.03
N PRO A 147 2.91 -19.66 3.29
CA PRO A 147 4.32 -19.44 3.04
C PRO A 147 4.53 -18.20 2.17
N ILE A 148 5.36 -17.26 2.63
CA ILE A 148 5.74 -16.06 1.87
C ILE A 148 7.26 -15.89 1.85
N SER A 149 7.76 -15.16 0.85
CA SER A 149 9.16 -14.73 0.83
C SER A 149 9.35 -13.46 1.68
N ARG A 150 10.61 -13.21 2.08
CA ARG A 150 11.00 -11.93 2.69
C ARG A 150 10.71 -10.74 1.79
N ALA A 151 10.83 -10.90 0.47
CA ALA A 151 10.47 -9.86 -0.47
C ALA A 151 8.98 -9.54 -0.46
N THR A 152 8.13 -10.57 -0.40
CA THR A 152 6.68 -10.41 -0.24
C THR A 152 6.37 -9.66 1.04
N LEU A 153 6.96 -10.06 2.18
CA LEU A 153 6.80 -9.35 3.46
C LEU A 153 7.17 -7.87 3.34
N MET A 154 8.33 -7.58 2.77
CA MET A 154 8.80 -6.20 2.63
C MET A 154 7.89 -5.35 1.74
N THR A 155 7.33 -5.98 0.72
CA THR A 155 6.36 -5.32 -0.16
C THR A 155 5.05 -5.06 0.59
N LEU A 156 4.57 -5.99 1.41
CA LEU A 156 3.38 -5.77 2.25
C LEU A 156 3.62 -4.66 3.28
N PHE A 157 4.80 -4.59 3.89
CA PHE A 157 5.19 -3.48 4.76
C PHE A 157 5.23 -2.15 4.01
N ALA A 158 5.79 -2.15 2.80
CA ALA A 158 5.82 -0.96 1.95
C ALA A 158 4.41 -0.49 1.60
N LEU A 159 3.57 -1.40 1.13
CA LEU A 159 2.21 -1.10 0.70
C LEU A 159 1.36 -0.60 1.87
N THR A 160 1.48 -1.22 3.05
CA THR A 160 0.73 -0.82 4.25
C THR A 160 1.35 0.34 5.04
N ASN A 161 2.51 0.86 4.61
CA ASN A 161 3.29 1.87 5.34
C ASN A 161 3.62 1.42 6.78
N ALA A 162 4.05 0.17 6.93
CA ALA A 162 4.40 -0.42 8.21
C ALA A 162 5.67 0.20 8.81
N ARG A 163 5.68 0.46 10.12
CA ARG A 163 6.80 1.12 10.80
C ARG A 163 7.21 0.42 12.07
N CYS A 164 8.51 0.25 12.26
CA CYS A 164 9.01 -0.39 13.45
C CYS A 164 8.78 0.48 14.70
N ILE A 165 8.00 -0.02 15.66
CA ILE A 165 7.85 0.62 16.98
C ILE A 165 8.53 -0.16 18.09
N PHE A 166 8.80 -1.44 17.84
CA PHE A 166 9.37 -2.34 18.82
C PHE A 166 10.25 -3.36 18.11
N THR A 167 11.45 -3.57 18.65
CA THR A 167 12.33 -4.69 18.32
C THR A 167 12.95 -5.20 19.59
N TYR A 168 12.99 -6.51 19.75
CA TYR A 168 13.65 -7.16 20.87
C TYR A 168 14.30 -8.44 20.38
N SER A 169 15.49 -8.73 20.88
CA SER A 169 16.23 -9.95 20.51
C SER A 169 16.94 -10.48 21.73
N ASP A 170 16.70 -11.75 22.04
CA ASP A 170 17.28 -12.45 23.18
C ASP A 170 17.50 -13.94 22.86
N ALA A 171 17.77 -14.73 23.91
CA ALA A 171 17.97 -16.17 23.80
C ALA A 171 16.72 -16.95 23.32
N ALA A 172 15.54 -16.33 23.28
CA ALA A 172 14.33 -16.92 22.72
C ALA A 172 14.11 -16.51 21.25
N GLY A 173 14.92 -15.61 20.69
CA GLY A 173 14.90 -15.21 19.29
C GLY A 173 14.60 -13.73 19.09
N HIS A 174 14.07 -13.38 17.91
CA HIS A 174 13.78 -12.01 17.51
C HIS A 174 12.27 -11.73 17.51
N ARG A 175 11.86 -10.57 18.02
CA ARG A 175 10.47 -10.10 18.01
C ARG A 175 10.41 -8.66 17.55
N ALA A 176 9.48 -8.31 16.68
CA ALA A 176 9.27 -6.95 16.24
C ALA A 176 7.78 -6.64 15.99
N ALA A 177 7.40 -5.38 16.16
CA ALA A 177 6.05 -4.91 15.88
C ALA A 177 6.07 -3.70 14.93
N TYR A 178 5.18 -3.74 13.94
CA TYR A 178 5.04 -2.73 12.92
C TYR A 178 3.58 -2.28 12.73
N PRO A 179 3.09 -1.22 13.41
CA PRO A 179 1.84 -0.58 13.03
C PRO A 179 1.90 -0.07 11.59
N SER A 180 0.75 -0.11 10.95
CA SER A 180 0.50 0.25 9.55
C SER A 180 -0.90 0.85 9.47
N TYR A 181 -1.27 1.54 8.39
CA TYR A 181 -2.64 2.09 8.30
C TYR A 181 -3.72 0.99 8.22
N ALA A 182 -3.34 -0.24 7.87
CA ALA A 182 -4.26 -1.35 7.70
C ALA A 182 -4.38 -2.21 8.96
N GLY A 183 -3.48 -2.03 9.93
CA GLY A 183 -3.39 -2.89 11.11
C GLY A 183 -1.99 -2.93 11.70
N GLN A 184 -1.77 -3.85 12.62
CA GLN A 184 -0.47 -4.11 13.23
C GLN A 184 0.13 -5.42 12.70
N TRP A 185 1.36 -5.32 12.22
CA TRP A 185 2.20 -6.47 11.93
C TRP A 185 3.00 -6.85 13.17
N ALA A 186 3.14 -8.14 13.42
CA ALA A 186 4.06 -8.69 14.41
C ALA A 186 4.94 -9.74 13.74
N VAL A 187 6.25 -9.68 14.01
CA VAL A 187 7.24 -10.65 13.53
C VAL A 187 7.79 -11.36 14.76
N THR A 188 7.69 -12.68 14.75
CA THR A 188 8.29 -13.56 15.76
C THR A 188 9.20 -14.53 15.04
N TRP A 189 10.47 -14.55 15.39
CA TRP A 189 11.46 -15.43 14.80
C TRP A 189 12.24 -16.13 15.91
N PRO A 190 11.75 -17.30 16.36
CA PRO A 190 12.44 -18.08 17.37
C PRO A 190 13.79 -18.59 16.85
N ILE A 191 14.72 -18.85 17.76
CA ILE A 191 16.04 -19.37 17.41
C ILE A 191 15.90 -20.71 16.69
N ARG A 192 16.56 -20.86 15.53
CA ARG A 192 16.57 -22.09 14.69
C ARG A 192 15.19 -22.53 14.15
N GLU A 193 14.15 -21.74 14.34
CA GLU A 193 12.81 -22.03 13.80
C GLU A 193 12.47 -21.09 12.64
N GLN A 194 11.34 -21.37 11.97
CA GLN A 194 10.82 -20.52 10.91
C GLN A 194 10.19 -19.25 11.49
N CYS A 195 10.36 -18.14 10.77
CA CYS A 195 9.78 -16.87 11.16
C CYS A 195 8.26 -16.88 10.94
N ILE A 196 7.51 -16.52 11.99
CA ILE A 196 6.08 -16.32 11.96
C ILE A 196 5.80 -14.82 11.90
N VAL A 197 5.15 -14.40 10.82
CA VAL A 197 4.59 -13.06 10.64
C VAL A 197 3.11 -13.12 10.91
N THR A 198 2.64 -12.27 11.80
CA THR A 198 1.22 -12.14 12.13
C THR A 198 0.71 -10.76 11.72
N PHE A 199 -0.45 -10.70 11.08
CA PHE A 199 -1.14 -9.44 10.81
C PHE A 199 -2.48 -9.37 11.55
N ALA A 200 -2.64 -8.30 12.33
CA ALA A 200 -3.87 -7.94 13.02
C ALA A 200 -4.43 -6.67 12.35
N GLY A 201 -5.45 -6.81 11.50
CA GLY A 201 -6.09 -5.68 10.83
C GLY A 201 -6.69 -4.68 11.81
N HIS A 202 -6.76 -3.40 11.43
CA HIS A 202 -7.53 -2.36 12.15
C HIS A 202 -9.04 -2.50 11.98
N ASP A 203 -9.49 -3.62 11.39
CA ASP A 203 -10.88 -4.02 11.40
C ASP A 203 -11.50 -3.74 12.75
N GLY A 204 -12.53 -2.89 12.79
CA GLY A 204 -13.20 -2.56 14.03
C GLY A 204 -13.49 -3.85 14.82
N MET A 205 -13.41 -3.76 16.15
CA MET A 205 -13.64 -4.88 17.07
C MET A 205 -14.94 -5.65 16.76
N ASN A 206 -15.88 -5.04 16.01
CA ASN A 206 -16.84 -5.71 15.13
C ASN A 206 -17.38 -4.75 14.03
N ALA A 207 -17.96 -5.29 12.96
CA ALA A 207 -18.57 -4.52 11.85
C ALA A 207 -19.70 -3.57 12.28
N MET A 208 -20.26 -3.76 13.48
CA MET A 208 -21.33 -2.94 14.07
C MET A 208 -20.81 -1.68 14.77
N LYS A 209 -19.49 -1.57 15.00
CA LYS A 209 -18.83 -0.44 15.67
C LYS A 209 -17.86 0.32 14.77
N ASP A 210 -17.71 -0.10 13.52
CA ASP A 210 -16.89 0.62 12.56
C ASP A 210 -17.60 1.91 12.13
N VAL A 211 -16.85 3.02 12.12
CA VAL A 211 -17.37 4.33 11.72
C VAL A 211 -17.09 4.64 10.24
N TYR A 212 -16.21 3.85 9.62
CA TYR A 212 -15.75 4.01 8.24
C TYR A 212 -16.54 3.13 7.27
N PRO A 213 -16.60 3.51 5.98
CA PRO A 213 -17.13 2.66 4.91
C PRO A 213 -16.45 1.29 4.85
N PRO A 214 -17.16 0.24 4.38
CA PRO A 214 -16.66 -1.13 4.40
C PRO A 214 -15.52 -1.40 3.40
N SER A 215 -15.30 -0.52 2.42
CA SER A 215 -14.20 -0.66 1.46
C SER A 215 -13.73 0.70 0.95
N PHE A 216 -12.46 0.75 0.51
CA PHE A 216 -11.88 1.92 -0.16
C PHE A 216 -11.22 1.51 -1.48
N PRO A 217 -11.19 2.39 -2.50
CA PRO A 217 -10.44 2.16 -3.73
C PRO A 217 -8.94 1.96 -3.47
N LEU A 218 -8.39 0.84 -3.97
CA LEU A 218 -7.01 0.43 -3.70
C LEU A 218 -6.12 0.58 -4.94
N ARG A 219 -4.88 1.07 -4.76
CA ARG A 219 -3.99 1.49 -5.86
C ARG A 219 -2.55 1.03 -5.71
N ALA A 220 -2.35 -0.28 -5.59
CA ALA A 220 -1.04 -0.91 -5.39
C ALA A 220 0.05 -0.45 -6.37
N GLY A 221 -0.27 -0.35 -7.68
CA GLY A 221 0.68 0.10 -8.70
C GLY A 221 1.19 1.52 -8.47
N LYS A 222 0.31 2.43 -8.03
CA LYS A 222 0.67 3.81 -7.69
C LYS A 222 1.50 3.90 -6.42
N CYS A 223 1.31 2.98 -5.46
CA CYS A 223 2.16 2.93 -4.28
C CYS A 223 3.63 2.63 -4.63
N VAL A 224 3.89 1.74 -5.60
CA VAL A 224 5.26 1.44 -6.03
C VAL A 224 5.91 2.64 -6.71
N GLU A 225 5.17 3.36 -7.55
CA GLU A 225 5.63 4.61 -8.17
C GLU A 225 5.97 5.66 -7.11
N MET A 226 5.09 5.87 -6.12
CA MET A 226 5.32 6.84 -5.04
C MET A 226 6.53 6.47 -4.17
N LEU A 227 6.76 5.17 -3.92
CA LEU A 227 7.90 4.68 -3.18
C LEU A 227 9.21 4.79 -3.99
N ALA A 228 9.16 4.55 -5.29
CA ALA A 228 10.29 4.75 -6.20
C ALA A 228 10.56 6.23 -6.49
N GLY A 229 9.67 7.14 -6.06
CA GLY A 229 9.80 8.57 -6.29
C GLY A 229 9.52 8.96 -7.73
N ILE A 230 8.58 8.27 -8.39
CA ILE A 230 8.21 8.47 -9.78
C ILE A 230 6.79 9.02 -9.85
N VAL A 231 6.60 10.05 -10.66
CA VAL A 231 5.27 10.56 -11.03
C VAL A 231 5.09 10.39 -12.54
N GLU A 232 3.90 9.95 -12.96
CA GLU A 232 3.51 9.86 -14.37
C GLU A 232 2.23 10.65 -14.63
N ASP A 233 2.05 11.13 -15.86
CA ASP A 233 0.87 11.93 -16.24
C ASP A 233 -0.19 11.18 -17.05
N GLY A 234 -0.02 9.87 -17.23
CA GLY A 234 -0.88 9.02 -18.06
C GLY A 234 -0.78 9.28 -19.58
N LYS A 235 0.04 10.24 -20.02
CA LYS A 235 0.23 10.63 -21.43
C LYS A 235 1.68 10.39 -21.90
N GLY A 236 2.43 9.59 -21.15
CA GLY A 236 3.77 9.14 -21.48
C GLY A 236 4.91 9.93 -20.83
N TRP A 237 4.62 11.02 -20.11
CA TRP A 237 5.65 11.69 -19.31
C TRP A 237 5.81 11.01 -17.96
N LYS A 238 7.06 10.79 -17.57
CA LYS A 238 7.45 10.18 -16.30
C LYS A 238 8.69 10.90 -15.76
N ALA A 239 8.64 11.32 -14.52
CA ALA A 239 9.78 11.92 -13.84
C ALA A 239 10.05 11.25 -12.50
N ALA A 240 11.31 10.90 -12.29
CA ALA A 240 11.85 10.44 -11.02
C ALA A 240 12.49 11.59 -10.25
N PHE A 241 12.35 11.55 -8.93
CA PHE A 241 12.88 12.54 -8.01
C PHE A 241 14.20 12.08 -7.37
N PRO A 242 15.05 13.03 -6.93
CA PRO A 242 16.29 12.71 -6.26
C PRO A 242 16.01 12.33 -4.80
N GLY A 243 16.98 11.66 -4.16
CA GLY A 243 16.97 11.51 -2.71
C GLY A 243 17.22 12.85 -2.00
N ARG A 244 17.24 12.84 -0.66
CA ARG A 244 17.60 14.03 0.12
C ARG A 244 18.99 14.55 -0.25
N ALA A 245 19.13 15.86 -0.19
CA ALA A 245 20.41 16.54 -0.40
C ALA A 245 21.42 16.08 0.66
N LYS A 246 22.64 15.76 0.23
CA LYS A 246 23.69 15.21 1.11
C LYS A 246 24.52 16.27 1.85
N LYS A 247 24.27 17.55 1.58
CA LYS A 247 24.92 18.74 2.18
C LYS A 247 23.95 19.91 2.12
N GLN A 248 24.22 20.98 2.87
CA GLN A 248 23.38 22.20 2.92
C GLN A 248 23.17 22.86 1.54
N GLY A 249 24.11 22.70 0.59
CA GLY A 249 24.01 23.27 -0.76
C GLY A 249 24.81 24.56 -0.92
N PRO A 250 24.43 25.47 -1.85
CA PRO A 250 23.21 25.41 -2.65
C PRO A 250 23.25 24.32 -3.75
N TRP A 251 22.09 23.72 -3.98
CA TRP A 251 21.83 22.77 -5.07
C TRP A 251 20.97 23.42 -6.15
N VAL A 252 21.02 22.91 -7.37
CA VAL A 252 20.12 23.26 -8.47
C VAL A 252 19.39 21.99 -8.89
N LEU A 253 18.05 22.05 -8.93
CA LEU A 253 17.25 20.97 -9.51
C LEU A 253 17.35 21.05 -11.03
N GLN A 254 17.70 19.94 -11.69
CA GLN A 254 17.91 19.89 -13.13
C GLN A 254 17.29 18.63 -13.72
N GLU A 255 16.46 18.79 -14.75
CA GLU A 255 15.96 17.66 -15.52
C GLU A 255 17.09 16.98 -16.33
N ARG A 256 17.15 15.66 -16.24
CA ARG A 256 17.97 14.79 -17.09
C ARG A 256 17.05 13.83 -17.84
N LYS A 257 16.92 14.04 -19.14
CA LYS A 257 16.05 13.21 -19.98
C LYS A 257 16.53 11.76 -20.01
N LYS A 258 15.60 10.82 -19.82
CA LYS A 258 15.86 9.36 -19.73
C LYS A 258 17.00 9.03 -18.76
N GLY A 259 17.10 9.84 -17.71
CA GLY A 259 18.28 10.02 -16.91
C GLY A 259 18.13 9.49 -15.49
N PHE A 260 17.40 8.39 -15.29
CA PHE A 260 17.22 7.72 -13.98
C PHE A 260 18.27 6.63 -13.64
N PRO A 261 19.61 6.86 -13.64
CA PRO A 261 20.60 5.89 -13.19
C PRO A 261 21.04 6.07 -11.72
N GLY A 262 20.57 7.11 -11.00
CA GLY A 262 21.23 7.61 -9.79
C GLY A 262 20.77 7.04 -8.43
N ALA A 263 19.55 6.51 -8.31
CA ALA A 263 19.05 5.93 -7.06
C ALA A 263 18.96 4.40 -7.20
N HIS A 264 20.02 3.69 -6.81
CA HIS A 264 20.12 2.24 -7.00
C HIS A 264 18.89 1.49 -6.43
N GLY A 265 18.45 1.84 -5.22
CA GLY A 265 17.28 1.24 -4.57
C GLY A 265 15.96 1.55 -5.28
N SER A 266 15.64 2.82 -5.52
CA SER A 266 14.39 3.24 -6.17
C SER A 266 14.27 2.71 -7.61
N ARG A 267 15.39 2.68 -8.35
CA ARG A 267 15.46 2.11 -9.70
C ARG A 267 15.24 0.60 -9.70
N HIS A 268 15.87 -0.11 -8.78
CA HIS A 268 15.72 -1.55 -8.67
C HIS A 268 14.25 -1.90 -8.36
N LEU A 269 13.65 -1.22 -7.38
CA LEU A 269 12.24 -1.34 -7.04
C LEU A 269 11.32 -1.12 -8.26
N TYR A 270 11.51 -0.03 -8.98
CA TYR A 270 10.69 0.29 -10.16
C TYR A 270 10.83 -0.75 -11.28
N ASN A 271 12.06 -1.18 -11.58
CA ASN A 271 12.30 -2.18 -12.62
C ASN A 271 11.73 -3.57 -12.24
N MET A 272 11.82 -3.96 -10.96
CA MET A 272 11.23 -5.21 -10.47
C MET A 272 9.72 -5.22 -10.63
N ALA A 273 9.06 -4.07 -10.43
CA ALA A 273 7.64 -3.88 -10.70
C ALA A 273 7.27 -3.81 -12.20
N GLY A 274 8.20 -4.12 -13.10
CA GLY A 274 7.98 -4.09 -14.55
C GLY A 274 8.19 -2.72 -15.19
N GLY A 275 8.55 -1.70 -14.41
CA GLY A 275 8.89 -0.38 -14.90
C GLY A 275 10.15 -0.36 -15.76
N LYS A 276 10.27 0.62 -16.65
CA LYS A 276 11.41 0.79 -17.55
C LYS A 276 12.11 2.11 -17.27
N SER A 277 13.21 2.05 -16.50
CA SER A 277 14.00 3.24 -16.15
C SER A 277 14.49 4.08 -17.35
N ALA A 278 14.62 3.51 -18.55
CA ALA A 278 14.99 4.24 -19.76
C ALA A 278 13.89 5.16 -20.31
N GLU A 279 12.65 5.02 -19.82
CA GLU A 279 11.50 5.85 -20.20
C GLU A 279 11.25 6.99 -19.19
N VAL A 280 12.09 7.10 -18.15
CA VAL A 280 11.87 8.00 -17.02
C VAL A 280 12.91 9.10 -17.00
N ASP A 281 12.46 10.35 -17.04
CA ASP A 281 13.30 11.52 -16.84
C ASP A 281 13.67 11.64 -15.35
N PHE A 282 14.76 12.34 -15.03
CA PHE A 282 15.23 12.44 -13.65
C PHE A 282 15.50 13.88 -13.25
N LEU A 283 14.84 14.31 -12.18
CA LEU A 283 15.09 15.60 -11.54
C LEU A 283 16.31 15.44 -10.63
N ALA A 284 17.50 15.72 -11.15
CA ALA A 284 18.75 15.56 -10.41
C ALA A 284 19.05 16.78 -9.55
N LEU A 285 19.66 16.56 -8.38
CA LEU A 285 20.33 17.62 -7.62
C LEU A 285 21.77 17.76 -8.13
N ALA A 286 22.07 18.91 -8.73
CA ALA A 286 23.42 19.30 -9.12
C ALA A 286 23.97 20.37 -8.15
N PRO A 287 25.25 20.35 -7.75
CA PRO A 287 25.84 21.46 -7.01
C PRO A 287 25.70 22.76 -7.80
N ALA A 288 25.34 23.86 -7.12
CA ALA A 288 25.16 25.14 -7.80
C ALA A 288 26.49 25.73 -8.33
N GLY A 289 27.65 25.40 -7.76
CA GLY A 289 28.93 25.93 -8.24
C GLY A 289 28.90 27.47 -8.37
N HIS A 290 29.12 27.99 -9.58
CA HIS A 290 29.05 29.43 -9.90
C HIS A 290 27.66 29.91 -10.36
N PHE A 291 26.60 29.10 -10.25
CA PHE A 291 25.25 29.52 -10.61
C PHE A 291 24.76 30.63 -9.67
N SER A 292 24.48 31.81 -10.23
CA SER A 292 23.72 32.86 -9.56
C SER A 292 22.22 32.62 -9.76
N ALA A 293 21.45 32.59 -8.68
CA ALA A 293 19.99 32.56 -8.76
C ALA A 293 19.47 33.85 -9.41
N SER A 294 18.58 33.71 -10.39
CA SER A 294 17.81 34.82 -10.95
C SER A 294 16.62 35.15 -10.07
N LYS A 295 15.97 36.31 -10.29
CA LYS A 295 14.74 36.69 -9.55
C LYS A 295 13.56 35.75 -9.81
N ASP A 296 13.57 35.06 -10.96
CA ASP A 296 12.50 34.15 -11.36
C ASP A 296 12.72 32.71 -10.83
N ASP A 297 13.90 32.45 -10.26
CA ASP A 297 14.21 31.14 -9.68
C ASP A 297 13.59 31.03 -8.28
N ARG A 298 13.00 29.87 -8.00
CA ARG A 298 12.44 29.59 -6.68
C ARG A 298 13.47 28.91 -5.80
N LYS A 299 13.65 29.41 -4.59
CA LYS A 299 14.49 28.78 -3.57
C LYS A 299 13.63 27.94 -2.64
N LEU A 300 13.95 26.65 -2.53
CA LEU A 300 13.29 25.70 -1.65
C LEU A 300 14.25 25.32 -0.52
N GLU A 301 13.73 25.25 0.70
CA GLU A 301 14.41 24.65 1.85
C GLU A 301 13.81 23.27 2.10
N VAL A 302 14.63 22.23 2.02
CA VAL A 302 14.22 20.83 2.20
C VAL A 302 15.06 20.15 3.26
N GLN A 303 14.61 19.01 3.79
CA GLN A 303 15.41 18.26 4.77
C GLN A 303 16.73 17.77 4.17
N CYS A 304 17.83 17.96 4.91
CA CYS A 304 19.14 17.43 4.55
C CYS A 304 19.35 16.03 5.13
N SER A 305 20.14 15.19 4.46
CA SER A 305 20.53 13.88 4.98
C SER A 305 21.88 13.89 5.71
N ALA A 306 22.58 15.02 5.75
CA ALA A 306 23.85 15.13 6.43
C ALA A 306 23.64 15.20 7.96
N PRO A 307 24.51 14.56 8.76
CA PRO A 307 24.53 14.76 10.20
C PRO A 307 24.64 16.25 10.53
N GLU A 308 23.91 16.73 11.54
CA GLU A 308 23.97 18.11 12.08
C GLU A 308 23.48 19.23 11.14
N ILE A 309 23.09 18.92 9.90
CA ILE A 309 22.50 19.88 8.97
C ILE A 309 21.01 19.58 8.86
N GLU A 310 20.16 20.48 9.33
CA GLU A 310 18.71 20.29 9.30
C GLU A 310 18.14 20.46 7.89
N THR A 311 18.49 21.57 7.23
CA THR A 311 17.95 21.91 5.90
C THR A 311 19.03 22.05 4.84
N ALA A 312 18.63 21.79 3.60
CA ALA A 312 19.40 22.04 2.40
C ALA A 312 18.63 22.94 1.46
N SER A 313 19.37 23.79 0.77
CA SER A 313 18.83 24.79 -0.13
C SER A 313 18.88 24.32 -1.59
N ILE A 314 17.74 24.37 -2.28
CA ILE A 314 17.58 23.99 -3.68
C ILE A 314 17.05 25.17 -4.48
N ILE A 315 17.75 25.51 -5.57
CA ILE A 315 17.33 26.48 -6.58
C ILE A 315 16.58 25.73 -7.68
N VAL A 316 15.36 26.18 -7.99
CA VAL A 316 14.49 25.59 -9.01
C VAL A 316 14.22 26.61 -10.10
N LYS A 317 14.73 26.33 -11.30
CA LYS A 317 14.57 27.20 -12.47
C LYS A 317 13.18 27.07 -13.06
N LYS A 318 12.79 28.05 -13.88
CA LYS A 318 11.46 28.13 -14.52
C LYS A 318 11.02 26.81 -15.18
N HIS A 319 11.91 26.12 -15.92
CA HIS A 319 11.59 24.83 -16.54
C HIS A 319 11.25 23.76 -15.49
N GLU A 320 12.11 23.57 -14.49
CA GLU A 320 11.86 22.60 -13.42
C GLU A 320 10.66 22.98 -12.55
N GLN A 321 10.33 24.26 -12.40
CA GLN A 321 9.09 24.69 -11.74
C GLN A 321 7.85 24.16 -12.48
N GLU A 322 7.83 24.18 -13.82
CA GLU A 322 6.72 23.59 -14.60
C GLU A 322 6.64 22.08 -14.43
N LEU A 323 7.78 21.39 -14.31
CA LEU A 323 7.81 19.95 -14.02
C LEU A 323 7.29 19.64 -12.61
N LEU A 324 7.61 20.47 -11.62
CA LEU A 324 7.07 20.31 -10.26
C LEU A 324 5.55 20.56 -10.21
N LYS A 325 5.05 21.58 -10.91
CA LYS A 325 3.60 21.81 -11.03
C LYS A 325 2.91 20.62 -11.70
N ARG A 326 3.46 20.11 -12.80
CA ARG A 326 2.94 18.90 -13.46
C ARG A 326 2.94 17.69 -12.53
N ALA A 327 4.00 17.52 -11.75
CA ALA A 327 4.09 16.42 -10.78
C ALA A 327 3.01 16.52 -9.70
N LEU A 328 2.76 17.72 -9.15
CA LEU A 328 1.70 17.96 -8.18
C LEU A 328 0.31 17.70 -8.76
N ASP A 329 0.07 18.12 -10.01
CA ASP A 329 -1.19 17.84 -10.72
C ASP A 329 -1.43 16.35 -10.95
N CYS A 330 -0.35 15.58 -11.14
CA CYS A 330 -0.40 14.16 -11.47
C CYS A 330 -0.14 13.24 -10.26
N LEU A 331 -0.13 13.78 -9.03
CA LEU A 331 -0.13 12.92 -7.85
C LEU A 331 -1.35 12.00 -7.90
N PRO A 332 -1.19 10.70 -7.63
CA PRO A 332 -2.31 9.76 -7.67
C PRO A 332 -3.29 10.04 -6.53
N TRP A 333 -4.60 10.03 -6.84
CA TRP A 333 -5.66 10.05 -5.83
C TRP A 333 -5.60 8.79 -4.96
N THR A 334 -5.91 8.92 -3.66
CA THR A 334 -5.93 7.82 -2.70
C THR A 334 -6.69 8.22 -1.43
N HIS A 335 -7.25 7.22 -0.74
CA HIS A 335 -7.84 7.33 0.59
C HIS A 335 -6.84 7.02 1.71
N LEU A 336 -5.60 6.71 1.36
CA LEU A 336 -4.56 6.24 2.27
C LEU A 336 -3.30 7.06 2.10
N SER A 337 -2.60 7.33 3.21
CA SER A 337 -1.28 7.94 3.16
C SER A 337 -0.28 7.04 2.42
N TRP A 338 0.57 7.65 1.61
CA TRP A 338 1.58 6.94 0.85
C TRP A 338 2.81 6.59 1.70
N SER A 339 3.42 5.45 1.38
CA SER A 339 4.85 5.20 1.59
C SER A 339 5.64 5.93 0.52
N MET A 340 6.33 7.01 0.89
CA MET A 340 6.91 7.93 -0.09
C MET A 340 8.42 7.96 -0.16
N HIS A 341 8.93 8.20 -1.36
CA HIS A 341 10.32 8.57 -1.58
C HIS A 341 10.68 9.90 -0.89
N ARG A 342 11.66 9.87 0.01
CA ARG A 342 12.05 11.02 0.87
C ARG A 342 12.21 12.34 0.12
N GLY A 343 13.10 12.36 -0.85
CA GLY A 343 13.42 13.61 -1.55
C GLY A 343 12.29 14.09 -2.46
N MET A 344 11.45 13.18 -2.97
CA MET A 344 10.23 13.57 -3.70
C MET A 344 9.28 14.31 -2.78
N ARG A 345 9.00 13.71 -1.61
CA ARG A 345 8.13 14.29 -0.59
C ARG A 345 8.61 15.69 -0.19
N ASP A 346 9.88 15.79 0.20
CA ASP A 346 10.43 17.03 0.76
C ASP A 346 10.44 18.16 -0.29
N ILE A 347 10.78 17.86 -1.55
CA ILE A 347 10.77 18.85 -2.65
C ILE A 347 9.35 19.31 -2.99
N LEU A 348 8.41 18.36 -3.15
CA LEU A 348 7.03 18.70 -3.50
C LEU A 348 6.35 19.48 -2.38
N LEU A 349 6.57 19.11 -1.11
CA LEU A 349 6.08 19.86 0.03
C LEU A 349 6.65 21.28 0.04
N ALA A 350 7.96 21.44 -0.01
CA ALA A 350 8.59 22.76 -0.01
C ALA A 350 8.09 23.64 -1.17
N TYR A 351 7.77 23.06 -2.33
CA TYR A 351 7.24 23.80 -3.47
C TYR A 351 5.77 24.22 -3.31
N GLY A 352 4.92 23.33 -2.79
CA GLY A 352 3.47 23.54 -2.76
C GLY A 352 2.92 24.14 -1.46
N SER A 353 3.66 24.09 -0.35
CA SER A 353 3.12 24.46 0.97
C SER A 353 2.59 25.89 1.06
N GLU A 354 3.23 26.86 0.41
CA GLU A 354 2.75 28.25 0.37
C GLU A 354 1.35 28.34 -0.26
N VAL A 355 1.12 27.62 -1.36
CA VAL A 355 -0.16 27.58 -2.05
C VAL A 355 -1.19 26.88 -1.20
N MET A 356 -0.85 25.69 -0.67
CA MET A 356 -1.74 24.97 0.25
C MET A 356 -2.18 25.84 1.42
N ASN A 357 -1.24 26.56 2.05
CA ASN A 357 -1.54 27.42 3.19
C ASN A 357 -2.46 28.58 2.82
N SER A 358 -2.35 29.14 1.61
CA SER A 358 -3.25 30.22 1.17
C SER A 358 -4.72 29.80 1.01
N TYR A 359 -4.99 28.51 0.84
CA TYR A 359 -6.34 27.94 0.68
C TYR A 359 -6.75 27.02 1.84
N ARG A 360 -5.91 26.87 2.86
CA ARG A 360 -6.08 25.83 3.89
C ARG A 360 -7.36 26.01 4.68
N GLU A 361 -7.66 27.26 5.06
CA GLU A 361 -8.89 27.60 5.78
C GLU A 361 -10.12 27.32 4.92
N GLU A 362 -10.10 27.72 3.63
CA GLU A 362 -11.20 27.48 2.71
C GLU A 362 -11.46 25.98 2.51
N LEU A 363 -10.40 25.18 2.30
CA LEU A 363 -10.51 23.72 2.18
C LEU A 363 -11.06 23.09 3.47
N ALA A 364 -10.58 23.52 4.64
CA ALA A 364 -11.04 23.00 5.92
C ALA A 364 -12.52 23.31 6.18
N SER A 365 -12.97 24.54 5.87
CA SER A 365 -14.37 24.93 5.96
C SER A 365 -15.25 24.12 5.01
N LEU A 366 -14.85 24.00 3.74
CA LEU A 366 -15.58 23.25 2.73
C LEU A 366 -15.77 21.77 3.11
N ILE A 367 -14.73 21.14 3.64
CA ILE A 367 -14.79 19.75 4.13
C ILE A 367 -15.72 19.63 5.33
N SER A 368 -15.66 20.59 6.27
CA SER A 368 -16.57 20.63 7.42
C SER A 368 -18.03 20.79 6.99
N ASP A 369 -18.29 21.70 6.04
CA ASP A 369 -19.62 21.95 5.52
C ASP A 369 -20.18 20.75 4.76
N THR A 370 -19.31 20.00 4.06
CA THR A 370 -19.71 18.76 3.35
C THR A 370 -20.36 17.74 4.27
N VAL A 371 -19.87 17.59 5.52
CA VAL A 371 -20.47 16.66 6.50
C VAL A 371 -21.94 16.99 6.77
N ARG A 372 -22.25 18.29 6.90
CA ARG A 372 -23.61 18.79 7.16
C ARG A 372 -24.46 18.75 5.89
N ASP A 373 -23.92 19.25 4.79
CA ASP A 373 -24.69 19.51 3.57
C ASP A 373 -24.93 18.24 2.75
N LYS A 374 -24.14 17.19 2.96
CA LYS A 374 -24.21 15.91 2.25
C LYS A 374 -24.38 14.71 3.19
N GLU A 375 -24.96 14.90 4.38
CA GLU A 375 -25.14 13.85 5.39
C GLU A 375 -25.78 12.58 4.80
N SER A 376 -26.86 12.72 4.02
CA SER A 376 -27.56 11.55 3.43
C SER A 376 -26.66 10.75 2.48
N ALA A 377 -25.86 11.43 1.65
CA ALA A 377 -24.93 10.76 0.72
C ALA A 377 -23.78 10.07 1.47
N LEU A 378 -23.32 10.64 2.58
CA LEU A 378 -22.32 10.01 3.45
C LEU A 378 -22.86 8.73 4.11
N ILE A 379 -24.11 8.76 4.60
CA ILE A 379 -24.75 7.57 5.17
C ILE A 379 -24.93 6.49 4.10
N GLU A 380 -25.34 6.86 2.88
CA GLU A 380 -25.47 5.92 1.76
C GLU A 380 -24.11 5.30 1.37
N ALA A 381 -23.03 6.07 1.45
CA ALA A 381 -21.67 5.58 1.25
C ALA A 381 -21.13 4.71 2.41
N GLY A 382 -21.90 4.52 3.48
CA GLY A 382 -21.59 3.62 4.58
C GLY A 382 -20.91 4.27 5.79
N TRP A 383 -20.89 5.61 5.89
CA TRP A 383 -20.40 6.30 7.09
C TRP A 383 -21.39 6.20 8.25
N SER A 384 -20.88 6.04 9.48
CA SER A 384 -21.72 5.97 10.68
C SER A 384 -22.44 7.30 10.94
N PRO A 385 -23.79 7.33 11.03
CA PRO A 385 -24.54 8.57 11.31
C PRO A 385 -24.15 9.24 12.63
N GLU A 386 -23.80 8.45 13.65
CA GLU A 386 -23.34 8.98 14.94
C GLU A 386 -21.99 9.70 14.79
N PHE A 387 -21.08 9.13 14.01
CA PHE A 387 -19.77 9.73 13.76
C PHE A 387 -19.88 11.05 12.97
N LEU A 388 -20.76 11.10 11.96
CA LEU A 388 -21.05 12.32 11.19
C LEU A 388 -21.50 13.47 12.09
N ARG A 389 -22.42 13.18 13.03
CA ARG A 389 -23.06 14.20 13.88
C ARG A 389 -22.21 14.66 15.06
N THR A 390 -21.19 13.89 15.42
CA THR A 390 -20.40 14.16 16.63
C THR A 390 -19.00 14.69 16.31
N SER A 391 -18.26 13.99 15.44
CA SER A 391 -16.79 14.12 15.45
C SER A 391 -16.18 14.32 14.06
N MET A 392 -16.80 13.80 12.99
CA MET A 392 -16.15 13.73 11.67
C MET A 392 -15.74 15.10 11.14
N ALA A 393 -16.62 16.11 11.25
CA ALA A 393 -16.36 17.45 10.73
C ALA A 393 -15.17 18.13 11.42
N GLU A 394 -15.11 18.07 12.75
CA GLU A 394 -14.03 18.66 13.54
C GLU A 394 -12.71 17.93 13.29
N MET A 395 -12.72 16.59 13.24
CA MET A 395 -11.55 15.79 12.92
C MET A 395 -11.00 16.11 11.52
N ALA A 396 -11.87 16.19 10.51
CA ALA A 396 -11.46 16.46 9.13
C ALA A 396 -10.87 17.86 8.97
N SER A 397 -11.59 18.89 9.42
CA SER A 397 -11.16 20.29 9.34
C SER A 397 -9.88 20.55 10.14
N SER A 398 -9.80 20.05 11.37
CA SER A 398 -8.59 20.19 12.20
C SER A 398 -7.38 19.50 11.57
N SER A 399 -7.58 18.35 10.93
CA SER A 399 -6.49 17.64 10.23
C SER A 399 -5.93 18.46 9.07
N VAL A 400 -6.82 19.06 8.27
CA VAL A 400 -6.41 19.96 7.17
C VAL A 400 -5.68 21.17 7.72
N MET A 401 -6.20 21.79 8.79
CA MET A 401 -5.57 22.96 9.42
C MET A 401 -4.19 22.65 10.02
N PHE A 402 -3.98 21.44 10.53
CA PHE A 402 -2.72 21.07 11.20
C PHE A 402 -1.52 20.94 10.24
N GLY A 403 -1.76 20.64 8.96
CA GLY A 403 -0.75 20.68 7.88
C GLY A 403 0.39 19.66 7.94
N ARG A 404 0.33 18.72 8.89
CA ARG A 404 1.24 17.57 8.98
C ARG A 404 0.58 16.47 9.79
N GLY A 405 0.94 15.21 9.57
CA GLY A 405 0.45 14.15 10.45
C GLY A 405 0.87 12.77 9.99
N ASN A 406 0.39 11.75 10.70
CA ASN A 406 0.75 10.36 10.44
C ASN A 406 -0.42 9.37 10.59
N SER A 407 -1.66 9.85 10.73
CA SER A 407 -2.85 9.01 10.84
C SER A 407 -3.42 8.68 9.47
N GLY A 408 -3.51 7.38 9.15
CA GLY A 408 -4.20 6.91 7.95
C GLY A 408 -5.70 7.18 8.01
N ASP A 409 -6.30 7.12 9.20
CA ASP A 409 -7.74 7.33 9.39
C ASP A 409 -8.16 8.76 9.07
N LEU A 410 -7.36 9.74 9.48
CA LEU A 410 -7.61 11.15 9.15
C LEU A 410 -7.51 11.40 7.64
N VAL A 411 -6.62 10.68 6.95
CA VAL A 411 -6.54 10.73 5.48
C VAL A 411 -7.78 10.13 4.83
N ARG A 412 -8.28 8.99 5.34
CA ARG A 412 -9.51 8.36 4.86
C ARG A 412 -10.72 9.27 4.99
N ILE A 413 -10.85 9.93 6.15
CA ILE A 413 -11.94 10.88 6.43
C ILE A 413 -11.92 12.02 5.42
N VAL A 414 -10.77 12.69 5.26
CA VAL A 414 -10.66 13.86 4.37
C VAL A 414 -10.87 13.48 2.90
N ALA A 415 -10.20 12.43 2.42
CA ALA A 415 -10.37 11.97 1.05
C ALA A 415 -11.80 11.48 0.77
N GLY A 416 -12.41 10.76 1.72
CA GLY A 416 -13.79 10.29 1.61
C GLY A 416 -14.81 11.43 1.55
N LEU A 417 -14.63 12.50 2.34
CA LEU A 417 -15.49 13.68 2.27
C LEU A 417 -15.37 14.39 0.93
N VAL A 418 -14.16 14.54 0.42
CA VAL A 418 -13.92 15.17 -0.88
C VAL A 418 -14.48 14.33 -2.02
N ASP A 419 -14.43 12.99 -1.92
CA ASP A 419 -15.13 12.13 -2.87
C ASP A 419 -16.63 12.39 -2.89
N ILE A 420 -17.29 12.42 -1.73
CA ILE A 420 -18.72 12.72 -1.66
C ILE A 420 -19.02 14.12 -2.18
N LEU A 421 -18.19 15.11 -1.83
CA LEU A 421 -18.37 16.47 -2.32
C LEU A 421 -18.30 16.51 -3.85
N VAL A 422 -17.25 15.95 -4.45
CA VAL A 422 -17.06 15.94 -5.91
C VAL A 422 -18.20 15.18 -6.58
N ASP A 423 -18.49 13.96 -6.12
CA ASP A 423 -19.46 13.08 -6.77
C ASP A 423 -20.91 13.61 -6.66
N ASN A 424 -21.17 14.54 -5.72
CA ASN A 424 -22.47 15.15 -5.50
C ASN A 424 -22.50 16.67 -5.78
N SER A 425 -21.56 17.16 -6.59
CA SER A 425 -21.52 18.56 -7.07
C SER A 425 -21.67 18.64 -8.58
N ASP A 426 -22.24 19.74 -9.07
CA ASP A 426 -22.39 19.98 -10.51
C ASP A 426 -21.02 19.98 -11.22
N GLY A 427 -20.88 19.15 -12.26
CA GLY A 427 -19.63 19.01 -13.02
C GLY A 427 -18.60 18.08 -12.39
N GLY A 428 -18.88 17.50 -11.22
CA GLY A 428 -17.99 16.57 -10.53
C GLY A 428 -17.64 15.31 -11.33
N GLU A 429 -18.56 14.84 -12.19
CA GLU A 429 -18.34 13.69 -13.07
C GLU A 429 -17.24 13.90 -14.12
N SER A 430 -16.87 15.16 -14.38
CA SER A 430 -15.80 15.52 -15.31
C SER A 430 -14.43 15.62 -14.63
N ILE A 431 -14.38 15.60 -13.30
CA ILE A 431 -13.15 15.76 -12.54
C ILE A 431 -12.35 14.46 -12.55
N ASN A 432 -11.16 14.51 -13.15
CA ASN A 432 -10.19 13.44 -13.05
C ASN A 432 -9.36 13.59 -11.77
N LYS A 433 -9.66 12.78 -10.74
CA LYS A 433 -8.98 12.89 -9.45
C LYS A 433 -7.47 12.60 -9.53
N ASP A 434 -7.03 11.82 -10.52
CA ASP A 434 -5.62 11.50 -10.76
C ASP A 434 -4.83 12.55 -11.51
N GLN A 435 -5.52 13.45 -12.20
CA GLN A 435 -4.87 14.47 -13.01
C GLN A 435 -5.67 15.76 -12.94
N THR A 436 -5.15 16.69 -12.14
CA THR A 436 -5.71 18.05 -12.02
C THR A 436 -4.99 19.01 -12.95
N SER A 437 -5.48 20.25 -13.01
CA SER A 437 -4.85 21.36 -13.72
C SER A 437 -4.49 22.55 -12.82
N PHE A 438 -4.99 22.54 -11.58
CA PHE A 438 -4.79 23.56 -10.56
C PHE A 438 -3.35 24.08 -10.43
N TRP A 439 -2.35 23.20 -10.37
CA TRP A 439 -0.97 23.61 -10.11
C TRP A 439 -0.32 24.30 -11.30
N ARG A 440 -0.72 23.91 -12.52
CA ARG A 440 -0.24 24.49 -13.79
C ARG A 440 -1.06 25.69 -14.27
N SER A 441 -2.22 25.95 -13.67
CA SER A 441 -3.02 27.12 -14.03
C SER A 441 -2.22 28.41 -13.86
N SER A 442 -2.23 29.25 -14.89
CA SER A 442 -1.60 30.58 -14.86
C SER A 442 -2.33 31.55 -13.94
N GLU A 443 -3.64 31.34 -13.75
CA GLU A 443 -4.49 32.13 -12.87
C GLU A 443 -5.09 31.20 -11.82
N ARG A 444 -4.67 31.36 -10.57
CA ARG A 444 -5.28 30.62 -9.47
C ARG A 444 -6.63 31.25 -9.13
N PRO A 445 -7.66 30.44 -8.89
CA PRO A 445 -8.98 30.98 -8.64
C PRO A 445 -9.01 31.64 -7.26
N ALA A 446 -9.76 32.73 -7.12
CA ALA A 446 -9.90 33.42 -5.83
C ALA A 446 -10.63 32.57 -4.77
N LYS A 447 -11.38 31.56 -5.22
CA LYS A 447 -12.06 30.53 -4.42
C LYS A 447 -11.78 29.17 -5.01
N LEU A 448 -11.76 28.13 -4.19
CA LEU A 448 -11.53 26.76 -4.65
C LEU A 448 -12.68 26.26 -5.52
N ASP A 449 -12.33 25.86 -6.74
CA ASP A 449 -13.18 25.01 -7.58
C ASP A 449 -12.93 23.52 -7.28
N LEU A 450 -13.72 22.63 -7.87
CA LEU A 450 -13.60 21.19 -7.62
C LEU A 450 -12.22 20.63 -7.99
N ASP A 451 -11.59 21.14 -9.07
CA ASP A 451 -10.23 20.73 -9.47
C ASP A 451 -9.20 21.14 -8.41
N GLY A 452 -9.30 22.37 -7.89
CA GLY A 452 -8.48 22.88 -6.79
C GLY A 452 -8.69 22.11 -5.49
N VAL A 453 -9.92 21.78 -5.13
CA VAL A 453 -10.24 20.96 -3.95
C VAL A 453 -9.52 19.62 -4.04
N VAL A 454 -9.62 18.94 -5.19
CA VAL A 454 -8.95 17.65 -5.39
C VAL A 454 -7.42 17.81 -5.38
N ALA A 455 -6.90 18.84 -6.03
CA ALA A 455 -5.47 19.10 -6.09
C ALA A 455 -4.85 19.35 -4.70
N LEU A 456 -5.51 20.16 -3.87
CA LEU A 456 -5.08 20.44 -2.50
C LEU A 456 -5.32 19.25 -1.58
N THR A 457 -6.35 18.44 -1.81
CA THR A 457 -6.56 17.20 -1.04
C THR A 457 -5.46 16.19 -1.32
N LYS A 458 -5.00 16.04 -2.57
CA LYS A 458 -3.80 15.26 -2.89
C LYS A 458 -2.54 15.80 -2.20
N PHE A 459 -2.42 17.12 -2.08
CA PHE A 459 -1.33 17.75 -1.34
C PHE A 459 -1.43 17.51 0.18
N PHE A 460 -2.64 17.54 0.75
CA PHE A 460 -2.89 17.12 2.11
C PHE A 460 -2.47 15.65 2.32
N VAL A 461 -2.83 14.74 1.41
CA VAL A 461 -2.34 13.35 1.45
C VAL A 461 -0.81 13.33 1.46
N LEU A 462 -0.14 14.14 0.63
CA LEU A 462 1.32 14.26 0.61
C LEU A 462 1.90 14.73 1.97
N GLU A 463 1.27 15.70 2.63
CA GLU A 463 1.65 16.19 3.98
C GLU A 463 1.58 15.07 5.04
N TRP A 464 0.55 14.23 4.93
CA TRP A 464 0.25 13.12 5.85
C TRP A 464 0.89 11.79 5.43
N SER A 465 1.48 11.76 4.24
CA SER A 465 2.29 10.66 3.74
C SER A 465 3.65 10.66 4.41
N GLN A 466 4.22 9.48 4.54
CA GLN A 466 5.40 9.24 5.36
C GLN A 466 6.38 8.41 4.56
N GLU A 467 7.67 8.55 4.86
CA GLU A 467 8.63 7.72 4.14
C GLU A 467 8.60 6.28 4.65
N LEU A 468 8.87 5.35 3.74
CA LEU A 468 9.21 3.99 4.12
C LEU A 468 10.71 3.93 4.41
N ASN A 469 11.06 3.60 5.64
CA ASN A 469 12.44 3.34 5.99
C ASN A 469 12.89 2.01 5.35
N TYR A 470 13.53 2.06 4.17
CA TYR A 470 14.04 0.85 3.51
C TYR A 470 15.05 0.06 4.37
N GLN A 471 15.66 0.69 5.39
CA GLN A 471 16.48 -0.01 6.38
C GLN A 471 15.70 -1.04 7.20
N LEU A 472 14.36 -1.00 7.16
CA LEU A 472 13.48 -2.07 7.66
C LEU A 472 13.89 -3.45 7.14
N TYR A 473 14.41 -3.52 5.90
CA TYR A 473 15.00 -4.74 5.38
C TYR A 473 16.13 -5.24 6.30
N HIS A 474 17.04 -4.38 6.76
CA HIS A 474 18.15 -4.75 7.64
C HIS A 474 17.75 -4.98 9.10
N GLN A 475 16.55 -4.56 9.51
CA GLN A 475 16.04 -4.82 10.87
C GLN A 475 15.63 -6.28 11.06
N LEU A 476 15.25 -6.96 9.98
CA LEU A 476 14.92 -8.39 10.02
C LEU A 476 16.19 -9.23 9.85
N PRO A 477 16.49 -10.16 10.77
CA PRO A 477 17.65 -11.05 10.62
C PRO A 477 17.53 -11.89 9.33
N ALA A 478 18.65 -12.33 8.76
CA ALA A 478 18.61 -13.30 7.66
C ALA A 478 18.42 -14.73 8.19
N THR A 479 18.99 -14.99 9.37
CA THR A 479 18.84 -16.22 10.15
C THR A 479 19.11 -15.87 11.60
N VAL A 480 18.42 -16.51 12.54
CA VAL A 480 18.63 -16.31 13.98
C VAL A 480 19.44 -17.49 14.51
N TYR A 481 20.72 -17.23 14.80
CA TYR A 481 21.62 -18.18 15.46
C TYR A 481 21.84 -17.76 16.92
N LEU A 482 22.17 -18.73 17.78
CA LEU A 482 22.77 -18.44 19.09
C LEU A 482 24.13 -17.79 18.82
N SER A 483 24.32 -16.56 19.29
CA SER A 483 25.63 -15.89 19.33
C SER A 483 26.48 -16.43 20.46
#